data_AF-A0A7S0ZQX3-F1
#
_entry.id   AF-A0A7S0ZQX3-F1
#
_cell.length_a   1.000
_cell.length_b   1.000
_cell.length_c   1.000
_cell.angle_alpha   90.00
_cell.angle_beta   90.00
_cell.angle_gamma   90.00
#
_symmetry.space_group_name_H-M   'P 1'
#
loop_
_entity.id
_entity.type
_entity.pdbx_description
1 polymer ?
#
loop_
_entity_poly.entity_id
_entity_poly.type
_entity_poly.pdbx_seq_one_letter_code
_entity_poly.pdbx_strand_id
1 'polypeptide(L)'
;MFATPRSSGPLSHRQCTPLHSNHVRSVGNLGALATDHSSLLGRCSRSLIAPASPPMIAPQTNRYQLAPVQPVSDHLDTPDHEAWLAPAAQEQRRDALGITGVKASKFVDNCEFISLGCYCAVTRALQALGLKKYTYPFDWTRSPASGIVHCLENSFSDFLTHELYEDHGSTGKCFGKTKWGGSFWHHDPTDAKTKSDMNRRIKRLLGKEEVPRTTPRVFIRAVNDSSEVDDCLSLVEALKQALPESKVYLLLLVDYQPASEMVRIEGVTDSVIVCKVDKSLFADNGAAWTMQKQAEAYAIALAGAIRFWAGDTKVEPVEMVSVTDVTSTVVPFEGGDAAYELFFPKDIAVSVKGADVRPSRTACAAVARSVLSPRDMSAAPALAGTAGNISSRRDRSCAPARPSTAGNISSVRQAPQRSHGACFPSVQLASANIGVRMCKSPPRNAVKPGFANSFSFSSQTCVPQSPVRARPVSRVLAQGPFASACVR
;
A
#
# COMPACT_ATOMS: atom_id res chain seq x y z
N MET A 1 -49.64 31.01 13.46
CA MET A 1 -50.12 30.32 12.25
C MET A 1 -49.02 29.36 11.83
N PHE A 2 -49.10 28.10 12.29
CA PHE A 2 -49.45 26.90 11.48
C PHE A 2 -48.38 26.59 10.42
N ALA A 3 -47.79 25.39 10.29
CA ALA A 3 -48.03 24.10 10.90
C ALA A 3 -46.86 23.14 10.57
N THR A 4 -46.60 22.16 11.44
CA THR A 4 -46.23 20.78 11.08
C THR A 4 -47.43 19.88 11.46
N PRO A 5 -47.51 18.57 11.15
CA PRO A 5 -46.85 17.71 10.13
C PRO A 5 -47.85 16.83 9.32
N ARG A 6 -47.40 16.10 8.29
CA ARG A 6 -48.05 14.88 7.72
C ARG A 6 -46.96 13.93 7.21
N SER A 7 -46.72 12.79 7.84
CA SER A 7 -47.42 11.48 7.79
C SER A 7 -46.98 10.59 6.61
N SER A 8 -46.15 9.60 6.97
CA SER A 8 -46.01 8.24 6.45
C SER A 8 -46.92 7.78 5.29
N GLY A 9 -46.29 7.25 4.24
CA GLY A 9 -46.90 6.35 3.23
C GLY A 9 -46.10 5.02 3.15
N PRO A 10 -46.73 3.92 2.71
CA PRO A 10 -46.37 2.56 3.13
C PRO A 10 -45.33 1.84 2.24
N LEU A 11 -44.60 0.93 2.90
CA LEU A 11 -43.68 -0.06 2.35
C LEU A 11 -44.44 -1.12 1.52
N SER A 12 -44.05 -1.29 0.25
CA SER A 12 -44.49 -2.42 -0.57
C SER A 12 -43.58 -3.63 -0.32
N HIS A 13 -44.10 -4.67 0.32
CA HIS A 13 -43.51 -6.00 0.36
C HIS A 13 -43.44 -6.60 -1.05
N ARG A 14 -42.23 -6.85 -1.56
CA ARG A 14 -42.01 -7.82 -2.64
C ARG A 14 -41.70 -9.17 -2.02
N GLN A 15 -42.56 -10.14 -2.32
CA GLN A 15 -42.36 -11.56 -2.06
C GLN A 15 -41.31 -12.10 -3.03
N CYS A 16 -40.24 -12.70 -2.52
CA CYS A 16 -39.30 -13.51 -3.29
C CYS A 16 -39.79 -14.97 -3.30
N THR A 17 -40.00 -15.52 -4.50
CA THR A 17 -40.22 -16.95 -4.74
C THR A 17 -38.88 -17.69 -4.82
N PRO A 18 -38.75 -18.91 -4.28
CA PRO A 18 -37.53 -19.69 -4.42
C PRO A 18 -37.48 -20.44 -5.75
N LEU A 19 -36.42 -20.22 -6.52
CA LEU A 19 -36.08 -21.02 -7.70
C LEU A 19 -35.45 -22.36 -7.26
N HIS A 20 -35.97 -23.43 -7.85
CA HIS A 20 -35.53 -24.80 -7.69
C HIS A 20 -34.06 -24.98 -8.12
N SER A 21 -33.25 -25.60 -7.26
CA SER A 21 -31.97 -26.20 -7.64
C SER A 21 -32.19 -27.65 -8.06
N ASN A 22 -31.75 -27.98 -9.27
CA ASN A 22 -31.56 -29.35 -9.74
C ASN A 22 -30.22 -29.36 -10.48
N HIS A 23 -29.18 -29.92 -9.87
CA HIS A 23 -28.35 -30.88 -10.59
C HIS A 23 -27.46 -31.73 -9.66
N VAL A 24 -27.79 -33.01 -9.70
CA VAL A 24 -27.04 -34.19 -9.26
C VAL A 24 -25.72 -34.30 -10.02
N ARG A 25 -24.60 -34.51 -9.31
CA ARG A 25 -23.45 -35.28 -9.81
C ARG A 25 -22.81 -36.12 -8.69
N SER A 26 -23.21 -37.40 -8.69
CA SER A 26 -22.37 -38.61 -8.58
C SER A 26 -21.04 -38.50 -7.81
N VAL A 27 -21.02 -39.07 -6.60
CA VAL A 27 -19.82 -39.42 -5.84
C VAL A 27 -19.28 -40.75 -6.37
N GLY A 28 -18.07 -40.72 -6.94
CA GLY A 28 -17.33 -41.90 -7.37
C GLY A 28 -16.68 -42.59 -6.18
N ASN A 29 -17.10 -43.82 -5.95
CA ASN A 29 -16.65 -44.77 -4.94
C ASN A 29 -15.24 -45.29 -5.30
N LEU A 30 -14.22 -45.09 -4.45
CA LEU A 30 -12.91 -45.74 -4.59
C LEU A 30 -12.73 -46.73 -3.45
N GLY A 31 -12.72 -48.01 -3.83
CA GLY A 31 -12.68 -49.16 -2.97
C GLY A 31 -11.34 -49.36 -2.27
N ALA A 32 -11.46 -49.90 -1.06
CA ALA A 32 -10.39 -50.45 -0.27
C ALA A 32 -9.80 -51.71 -0.92
N LEU A 33 -8.47 -51.78 -0.97
CA LEU A 33 -7.72 -53.02 -1.15
C LEU A 33 -6.76 -53.15 0.03
N ALA A 34 -7.22 -53.87 1.05
CA ALA A 34 -6.37 -54.45 2.07
C ALA A 34 -5.69 -55.67 1.47
N THR A 35 -4.35 -55.71 1.51
CA THR A 35 -3.61 -56.96 1.34
C THR A 35 -2.88 -57.26 2.64
N ASP A 36 -3.24 -58.44 3.13
CA ASP A 36 -2.79 -59.13 4.32
C ASP A 36 -1.46 -59.83 3.99
N HIS A 37 -0.45 -59.63 4.82
CA HIS A 37 0.74 -60.50 4.83
C HIS A 37 1.28 -60.59 6.26
N SER A 38 0.78 -61.60 6.97
CA SER A 38 1.39 -62.11 8.19
C SER A 38 2.36 -63.26 7.88
N SER A 39 3.42 -63.30 8.69
CA SER A 39 4.32 -64.42 9.01
C SER A 39 5.48 -64.74 8.06
N LEU A 40 6.70 -64.51 8.55
CA LEU A 40 7.68 -65.58 8.80
C LEU A 40 8.74 -65.08 9.79
N LEU A 41 8.76 -65.72 10.96
CA LEU A 41 9.75 -65.57 12.02
C LEU A 41 11.05 -66.27 11.62
N GLY A 42 12.16 -65.54 11.65
CA GLY A 42 13.50 -66.09 11.55
C GLY A 42 14.41 -65.44 12.61
N ARG A 43 14.56 -66.13 13.75
CA ARG A 43 15.50 -65.75 14.83
C ARG A 43 16.93 -65.81 14.31
N CYS A 44 17.65 -64.69 14.40
CA CYS A 44 19.11 -64.68 14.42
C CYS A 44 19.59 -63.64 15.45
N SER A 45 19.82 -64.11 16.67
CA SER A 45 20.43 -63.31 17.74
C SER A 45 21.94 -63.25 17.51
N ARG A 46 22.42 -62.15 16.90
CA ARG A 46 23.81 -61.70 17.05
C ARG A 46 23.81 -60.40 17.84
N SER A 47 24.37 -60.49 19.05
CA SER A 47 24.67 -59.37 19.92
C SER A 47 25.70 -58.46 19.23
N LEU A 48 25.24 -57.36 18.65
CA LEU A 48 26.09 -56.25 18.21
C LEU A 48 25.96 -55.13 19.24
N ILE A 49 27.09 -54.79 19.85
CA ILE A 49 27.26 -53.64 20.73
C ILE A 49 26.98 -52.38 19.91
N ALA A 50 25.92 -51.66 20.24
CA ALA A 50 25.58 -50.39 19.62
C ALA A 50 26.64 -49.33 20.03
N PRO A 51 27.25 -48.59 19.09
CA PRO A 51 28.06 -47.44 19.43
C PRO A 51 27.17 -46.34 20.02
N ALA A 52 27.65 -45.70 21.09
CA ALA A 52 26.95 -44.62 21.76
C ALA A 52 26.54 -43.53 20.77
N SER A 53 25.25 -43.19 20.77
CA SER A 53 24.71 -42.06 20.01
C SER A 53 25.41 -40.77 20.44
N PRO A 54 25.97 -39.98 19.49
CA PRO A 54 26.54 -38.69 19.82
C PRO A 54 25.43 -37.77 20.38
N PRO A 55 25.76 -36.89 21.34
CA PRO A 55 24.79 -35.99 21.94
C PRO A 55 24.17 -35.11 20.86
N MET A 56 22.83 -35.09 20.82
CA MET A 56 22.09 -34.12 20.03
C MET A 56 22.44 -32.71 20.51
N ILE A 57 23.31 -32.04 19.78
CA ILE A 57 23.54 -30.60 19.91
C ILE A 57 22.25 -29.94 19.43
N ALA A 58 21.47 -29.40 20.38
CA ALA A 58 20.31 -28.58 20.06
C ALA A 58 20.73 -27.49 19.06
N PRO A 59 19.95 -27.23 18.00
CA PRO A 59 20.29 -26.23 17.02
C PRO A 59 20.39 -24.89 17.75
N GLN A 60 21.62 -24.42 17.93
CA GLN A 60 21.87 -23.06 18.39
C GLN A 60 21.33 -22.15 17.30
N THR A 61 20.13 -21.60 17.52
CA THR A 61 19.62 -20.48 16.74
C THR A 61 20.54 -19.31 17.05
N ASN A 62 21.64 -19.25 16.31
CA ASN A 62 22.59 -18.15 16.36
C ASN A 62 21.84 -16.95 15.78
N ARG A 63 21.14 -16.21 16.66
CA ARG A 63 20.62 -14.87 16.36
C ARG A 63 21.87 -14.03 16.12
N TYR A 64 22.32 -13.99 14.87
CA TYR A 64 23.24 -12.96 14.42
C TYR A 64 22.55 -11.62 14.71
N GLN A 65 22.89 -11.00 15.83
CA GLN A 65 22.66 -9.58 16.06
C GLN A 65 23.56 -8.86 15.07
N LEU A 66 23.09 -8.70 13.84
CA LEU A 66 23.65 -7.74 12.91
C LEU A 66 23.58 -6.39 13.62
N ALA A 67 24.74 -5.73 13.76
CA ALA A 67 24.78 -4.36 14.25
C ALA A 67 23.77 -3.53 13.44
N PRO A 68 22.99 -2.63 14.08
CA PRO A 68 22.00 -1.85 13.37
C PRO A 68 22.68 -1.05 12.26
N VAL A 69 22.44 -1.46 11.01
CA VAL A 69 22.90 -0.73 9.82
C VAL A 69 22.20 0.61 9.86
N GLN A 70 22.96 1.70 10.00
CA GLN A 70 22.41 3.04 9.95
C GLN A 70 21.75 3.23 8.57
N PRO A 71 20.46 3.59 8.52
CA PRO A 71 19.77 3.76 7.25
C PRO A 71 20.48 4.87 6.45
N VAL A 72 20.86 4.54 5.21
CA VAL A 72 21.38 5.54 4.27
C VAL A 72 20.26 6.51 3.98
N SER A 73 20.36 7.76 4.46
CA SER A 73 19.35 8.77 4.22
C SER A 73 19.33 9.16 2.74
N ASP A 74 18.15 9.11 2.12
CA ASP A 74 17.92 9.79 0.86
C ASP A 74 17.73 11.28 1.13
N HIS A 75 18.15 12.14 0.21
CA HIS A 75 17.96 13.59 0.33
C HIS A 75 16.47 13.99 0.43
N LEU A 76 15.57 13.16 -0.11
CA LEU A 76 14.11 13.33 0.02
C LEU A 76 13.58 12.92 1.40
N ASP A 77 14.39 12.21 2.19
CA ASP A 77 14.03 11.67 3.50
C ASP A 77 14.61 12.50 4.66
N THR A 78 15.34 13.58 4.41
CA THR A 78 15.86 14.44 5.49
C THR A 78 14.70 15.22 6.13
N PRO A 79 14.28 14.88 7.37
CA PRO A 79 13.13 15.50 8.03
C PRO A 79 13.40 16.93 8.50
N ASP A 80 14.66 17.38 8.39
CA ASP A 80 15.23 18.51 9.13
C ASP A 80 14.60 19.87 8.83
N HIS A 81 13.64 19.94 7.92
CA HIS A 81 12.92 21.17 7.57
C HIS A 81 11.45 21.17 7.99
N GLU A 82 10.87 20.03 8.37
CA GLU A 82 9.44 19.92 8.64
C GLU A 82 9.18 19.53 10.10
N ALA A 83 8.83 20.52 10.93
CA ALA A 83 8.64 20.33 12.38
C ALA A 83 7.64 19.21 12.74
N TRP A 84 6.63 18.97 11.90
CA TRP A 84 5.61 17.95 12.12
C TRP A 84 6.09 16.50 11.85
N LEU A 85 7.29 16.35 11.27
CA LEU A 85 8.00 15.10 11.05
C LEU A 85 9.13 14.86 12.07
N ALA A 86 9.39 15.80 12.99
CA ALA A 86 10.42 15.64 14.00
C ALA A 86 10.12 14.44 14.94
N PRO A 87 11.13 13.75 15.49
CA PRO A 87 10.93 12.58 16.35
C PRO A 87 9.95 12.80 17.51
N ALA A 88 9.98 13.97 18.16
CA ALA A 88 9.04 14.32 19.23
C ALA A 88 7.58 14.40 18.73
N ALA A 89 7.35 14.96 17.54
CA ALA A 89 6.03 15.01 16.93
C ALA A 89 5.55 13.62 16.49
N GLN A 90 6.46 12.76 16.02
CA GLN A 90 6.15 11.36 15.71
C GLN A 90 5.71 10.59 16.95
N GLU A 91 6.44 10.70 18.05
CA GLU A 91 6.11 10.05 19.33
C GLU A 91 4.75 10.50 19.85
N GLN A 92 4.53 11.83 19.93
CA GLN A 92 3.24 12.40 20.33
C GLN A 92 2.09 11.87 19.46
N ARG A 93 2.29 11.78 18.14
CA ARG A 93 1.28 11.29 17.21
C ARG A 93 1.00 9.80 17.41
N ARG A 94 2.03 8.97 17.62
CA ARG A 94 1.87 7.54 17.92
C ARG A 94 1.10 7.32 19.23
N ASP A 95 1.39 8.11 20.26
CA ASP A 95 0.68 8.06 21.54
C ASP A 95 -0.79 8.44 21.37
N ALA A 96 -1.06 9.56 20.70
CA ALA A 96 -2.41 10.04 20.46
C ALA A 96 -3.27 9.05 19.65
N LEU A 97 -2.65 8.31 18.74
CA LEU A 97 -3.32 7.30 17.91
C LEU A 97 -3.35 5.90 18.56
N GLY A 98 -2.77 5.74 19.75
CA GLY A 98 -2.83 4.51 20.53
C GLY A 98 -1.96 3.38 19.98
N ILE A 99 -0.90 3.69 19.23
CA ILE A 99 0.02 2.66 18.68
C ILE A 99 1.31 2.48 19.48
N THR A 100 1.43 3.11 20.65
CA THR A 100 2.51 2.87 21.63
C THR A 100 2.16 1.82 22.69
N GLY A 101 0.90 1.33 22.71
CA GLY A 101 0.49 0.24 23.58
C GLY A 101 1.20 -1.09 23.26
N VAL A 102 1.38 -1.95 24.26
CA VAL A 102 2.21 -3.18 24.18
C VAL A 102 1.93 -4.04 22.93
N LYS A 103 0.67 -4.29 22.60
CA LYS A 103 0.28 -5.10 21.44
C LYS A 103 0.67 -4.41 20.11
N ALA A 104 0.34 -3.13 19.97
CA ALA A 104 0.59 -2.36 18.76
C ALA A 104 2.09 -2.14 18.54
N SER A 105 2.84 -1.75 19.57
CA SER A 105 4.30 -1.61 19.49
C SER A 105 4.96 -2.93 19.10
N LYS A 106 4.56 -4.06 19.70
CA LYS A 106 5.06 -5.37 19.30
C LYS A 106 4.75 -5.69 17.84
N PHE A 107 3.57 -5.35 17.34
CA PHE A 107 3.24 -5.53 15.93
C PHE A 107 4.16 -4.67 15.03
N VAL A 108 4.32 -3.38 15.37
CA VAL A 108 5.19 -2.44 14.66
C VAL A 108 6.65 -2.92 14.62
N ASP A 109 7.18 -3.39 15.75
CA ASP A 109 8.57 -3.84 15.85
C ASP A 109 8.86 -5.09 15.00
N ASN A 110 7.84 -5.93 14.81
CA ASN A 110 7.95 -7.19 14.05
C ASN A 110 7.63 -7.05 12.57
N CYS A 111 7.20 -5.86 12.11
CA CYS A 111 6.83 -5.64 10.72
C CYS A 111 7.75 -4.63 10.03
N GLU A 112 7.79 -4.75 8.69
CA GLU A 112 8.32 -3.73 7.80
C GLU A 112 7.17 -3.00 7.10
N PHE A 113 7.20 -1.67 7.09
CA PHE A 113 6.15 -0.83 6.51
C PHE A 113 6.60 -0.23 5.18
N ILE A 114 5.81 -0.45 4.13
CA ILE A 114 6.21 -0.21 2.74
C ILE A 114 5.12 0.57 2.01
N SER A 115 5.48 1.73 1.46
CA SER A 115 4.62 2.44 0.51
C SER A 115 4.65 1.76 -0.85
N LEU A 116 3.46 1.58 -1.45
CA LEU A 116 3.29 1.15 -2.83
C LEU A 116 2.99 2.34 -3.77
N GLY A 117 3.25 3.57 -3.34
CA GLY A 117 3.16 4.76 -4.18
C GLY A 117 1.73 5.23 -4.43
N CYS A 118 1.41 5.53 -5.70
CA CYS A 118 0.37 6.46 -6.17
C CYS A 118 0.65 7.90 -5.78
N TYR A 119 0.90 8.13 -4.49
CA TYR A 119 1.01 9.47 -3.96
C TYR A 119 2.00 9.55 -2.80
N CYS A 120 2.80 10.62 -2.78
CA CYS A 120 3.87 10.79 -1.81
C CYS A 120 3.36 10.97 -0.36
N ALA A 121 2.08 11.30 -0.15
CA ALA A 121 1.51 11.38 1.19
C ALA A 121 1.54 10.05 1.94
N VAL A 122 1.55 8.90 1.25
CA VAL A 122 1.71 7.58 1.90
C VAL A 122 3.07 7.50 2.60
N THR A 123 4.14 7.83 1.89
CA THR A 123 5.50 7.85 2.43
C THR A 123 5.63 8.89 3.55
N ARG A 124 5.01 10.06 3.39
CA ARG A 124 4.96 11.10 4.44
C ARG A 124 4.19 10.64 5.68
N ALA A 125 3.11 9.88 5.54
CA ALA A 125 2.38 9.31 6.68
C ALA A 125 3.23 8.31 7.47
N LEU A 126 4.02 7.47 6.76
CA LEU A 126 4.98 6.58 7.39
C LEU A 126 6.07 7.35 8.16
N GLN A 127 6.59 8.44 7.58
CA GLN A 127 7.54 9.34 8.27
C GLN A 127 6.88 10.01 9.48
N ALA A 128 5.63 10.48 9.36
CA ALA A 128 4.89 11.16 10.43
C ALA A 128 4.64 10.29 11.66
N LEU A 129 4.64 8.97 11.49
CA LEU A 129 4.56 7.99 12.58
C LEU A 129 5.92 7.41 12.98
N GLY A 130 7.02 7.79 12.32
CA GLY A 130 8.33 7.18 12.52
C GLY A 130 8.39 5.69 12.15
N LEU A 131 7.52 5.24 11.25
CA LEU A 131 7.44 3.85 10.79
C LEU A 131 8.32 3.59 9.55
N LYS A 132 8.74 4.64 8.85
CA LYS A 132 9.59 4.53 7.65
C LYS A 132 11.05 4.26 8.05
N LYS A 133 11.46 2.99 7.97
CA LYS A 133 12.86 2.56 8.23
C LYS A 133 13.74 2.71 6.98
N TYR A 134 13.17 2.42 5.82
CA TYR A 134 13.86 2.39 4.54
C TYR A 134 13.03 3.07 3.44
N THR A 135 13.67 3.32 2.29
CA THR A 135 13.01 3.80 1.07
C THR A 135 12.79 2.62 0.12
N TYR A 136 11.66 2.60 -0.58
CA TYR A 136 11.22 1.51 -1.45
C TYR A 136 11.00 2.01 -2.89
N PRO A 137 10.87 1.11 -3.87
CA PRO A 137 10.84 1.49 -5.28
C PRO A 137 9.73 2.49 -5.62
N PHE A 138 8.57 2.33 -4.99
CA PHE A 138 7.39 3.16 -5.27
C PHE A 138 7.27 4.39 -4.36
N ASP A 139 8.20 4.59 -3.42
CA ASP A 139 8.27 5.86 -2.71
C ASP A 139 8.52 6.98 -3.73
N TRP A 140 7.75 8.08 -3.61
CA TRP A 140 7.90 9.26 -4.45
C TRP A 140 7.63 9.02 -5.95
N THR A 141 6.83 8.00 -6.28
CA THR A 141 6.38 7.72 -7.67
C THR A 141 4.86 7.85 -7.78
N ARG A 142 4.37 8.14 -8.98
CA ARG A 142 2.98 7.86 -9.34
C ARG A 142 2.93 6.45 -9.93
N SER A 143 1.96 5.66 -9.51
CA SER A 143 1.81 4.29 -9.96
C SER A 143 0.33 3.92 -9.99
N PRO A 144 -0.17 3.24 -11.04
CA PRO A 144 -1.44 2.54 -10.97
C PRO A 144 -1.27 1.17 -10.26
N ALA A 145 -2.35 0.62 -9.72
CA ALA A 145 -2.35 -0.69 -9.05
C ALA A 145 -1.88 -1.80 -9.99
N SER A 146 -2.42 -1.83 -11.20
CA SER A 146 -2.01 -2.74 -12.29
C SER A 146 -0.52 -2.63 -12.64
N GLY A 147 0.05 -1.43 -12.57
CA GLY A 147 1.47 -1.19 -12.80
C GLY A 147 2.37 -1.81 -11.74
N ILE A 148 1.94 -1.81 -10.48
CA ILE A 148 2.64 -2.48 -9.37
C ILE A 148 2.59 -4.00 -9.56
N VAL A 149 1.42 -4.54 -9.91
CA VAL A 149 1.25 -5.96 -10.23
C VAL A 149 2.20 -6.37 -11.35
N HIS A 150 2.21 -5.63 -12.46
CA HIS A 150 3.15 -5.84 -13.57
C HIS A 150 4.60 -5.85 -13.11
N CYS A 151 5.01 -4.88 -12.29
CA CYS A 151 6.38 -4.83 -11.77
C CYS A 151 6.74 -6.05 -10.92
N LEU A 152 5.83 -6.53 -10.08
CA LEU A 152 6.06 -7.72 -9.25
C LEU A 152 6.16 -8.99 -10.11
N GLU A 153 5.22 -9.19 -11.03
CA GLU A 153 5.16 -10.35 -11.93
C GLU A 153 6.36 -10.39 -12.90
N ASN A 154 6.79 -9.23 -13.39
CA ASN A 154 7.90 -9.09 -14.33
C ASN A 154 9.25 -8.83 -13.63
N SER A 155 9.32 -9.07 -12.31
CA SER A 155 10.54 -8.89 -11.50
C SER A 155 11.25 -7.54 -11.72
N PHE A 156 10.46 -6.48 -11.94
CA PHE A 156 10.91 -5.09 -12.16
C PHE A 156 11.82 -4.89 -13.39
N SER A 157 11.81 -5.80 -14.37
CA SER A 157 12.77 -5.76 -15.49
C SER A 157 12.71 -4.48 -16.34
N ASP A 158 11.54 -3.83 -16.37
CA ASP A 158 11.28 -2.58 -17.09
C ASP A 158 10.90 -1.41 -16.17
N PHE A 159 11.16 -1.52 -14.86
CA PHE A 159 10.77 -0.50 -13.88
C PHE A 159 11.34 0.89 -14.19
N LEU A 160 12.61 0.96 -14.65
CA LEU A 160 13.32 2.22 -14.93
C LEU A 160 13.15 2.71 -16.38
N THR A 161 12.19 2.16 -17.12
CA THR A 161 11.83 2.66 -18.45
C THR A 161 11.07 3.98 -18.35
N HIS A 162 11.16 4.82 -19.39
CA HIS A 162 10.31 6.01 -19.57
C HIS A 162 10.31 6.36 -21.06
N GLU A 163 9.20 6.92 -21.54
CA GLU A 163 9.06 7.40 -22.92
C GLU A 163 8.77 8.91 -22.97
N LEU A 164 8.43 9.51 -21.84
CA LEU A 164 8.14 10.92 -21.69
C LEU A 164 9.09 11.57 -20.68
N TYR A 165 9.54 12.79 -20.99
CA TYR A 165 10.21 13.67 -20.06
C TYR A 165 9.58 15.06 -20.14
N GLU A 166 9.08 15.57 -19.01
CA GLU A 166 8.50 16.91 -18.88
C GLU A 166 9.07 17.63 -17.66
N ASP A 167 9.44 18.91 -17.82
CA ASP A 167 9.87 19.76 -16.71
C ASP A 167 8.70 20.67 -16.30
N HIS A 168 8.13 20.42 -15.11
CA HIS A 168 7.03 21.18 -14.55
C HIS A 168 7.51 22.33 -13.64
N GLY A 169 8.78 22.73 -13.76
CA GLY A 169 9.36 23.83 -13.01
C GLY A 169 9.42 23.54 -11.51
N SER A 170 8.77 24.38 -10.70
CA SER A 170 8.78 24.24 -9.23
C SER A 170 8.13 22.94 -8.73
N THR A 171 7.31 22.31 -9.58
CA THR A 171 6.62 21.06 -9.26
C THR A 171 7.50 19.82 -9.45
N GLY A 172 8.62 19.95 -10.16
CA GLY A 172 9.57 18.87 -10.41
C GLY A 172 9.59 18.41 -11.86
N LYS A 173 10.28 17.30 -12.10
CA LYS A 173 10.48 16.70 -13.42
C LYS A 173 9.74 15.39 -13.49
N CYS A 174 8.92 15.21 -14.51
CA CYS A 174 8.18 13.98 -14.75
C CYS A 174 8.92 13.13 -15.79
N PHE A 175 9.34 11.93 -15.37
CA PHE A 175 9.77 10.86 -16.29
C PHE A 175 8.62 9.85 -16.38
N GLY A 176 7.80 10.03 -17.41
CA GLY A 176 6.50 9.40 -17.54
C GLY A 176 6.42 8.33 -18.62
N LYS A 177 5.21 7.79 -18.79
CA LYS A 177 4.89 6.73 -19.76
C LYS A 177 5.88 5.56 -19.66
N THR A 178 6.12 5.11 -18.43
CA THR A 178 6.88 3.88 -18.18
C THR A 178 6.10 2.67 -18.74
N LYS A 179 6.79 1.56 -19.02
CA LYS A 179 6.12 0.34 -19.52
C LYS A 179 5.08 -0.24 -18.55
N TRP A 180 5.20 0.09 -17.28
CA TRP A 180 4.29 -0.32 -16.22
C TRP A 180 3.21 0.74 -15.92
N GLY A 181 3.14 1.83 -16.70
CA GLY A 181 2.04 2.80 -16.65
C GLY A 181 2.14 3.88 -15.56
N GLY A 182 3.24 3.97 -14.80
CA GLY A 182 3.46 5.06 -13.86
C GLY A 182 4.51 6.07 -14.30
N SER A 183 4.99 6.88 -13.35
CA SER A 183 5.96 7.96 -13.58
C SER A 183 6.83 8.29 -12.35
N PHE A 184 8.03 8.81 -12.61
CA PHE A 184 8.96 9.31 -11.59
C PHE A 184 8.91 10.84 -11.54
N TRP A 185 8.73 11.40 -10.34
CA TRP A 185 8.62 12.85 -10.12
C TRP A 185 9.78 13.45 -9.31
N HIS A 186 10.41 12.62 -8.49
CA HIS A 186 11.48 13.01 -7.57
C HIS A 186 12.81 12.29 -7.86
N HIS A 187 12.83 11.45 -8.88
CA HIS A 187 13.96 10.60 -9.23
C HIS A 187 14.22 10.73 -10.73
N ASP A 188 15.49 10.84 -11.09
CA ASP A 188 15.92 10.79 -12.48
C ASP A 188 16.31 9.34 -12.83
N PRO A 189 15.44 8.57 -13.52
CA PRO A 189 15.74 7.18 -13.86
C PRO A 189 16.85 7.05 -14.91
N THR A 190 17.38 8.15 -15.47
CA THR A 190 18.54 8.14 -16.38
C THR A 190 19.86 8.17 -15.62
N ASP A 191 19.89 8.78 -14.43
CA ASP A 191 21.06 8.93 -13.58
C ASP A 191 21.56 7.57 -13.04
N ALA A 192 22.88 7.35 -13.12
CA ALA A 192 23.50 6.08 -12.76
C ALA A 192 23.37 5.77 -11.26
N LYS A 193 23.50 6.79 -10.40
CA LYS A 193 23.33 6.62 -8.95
C LYS A 193 21.88 6.25 -8.64
N THR A 194 20.92 6.96 -9.21
CA THR A 194 19.49 6.70 -9.04
C THR A 194 19.11 5.28 -9.50
N LYS A 195 19.63 4.81 -10.64
CA LYS A 195 19.46 3.42 -11.08
C LYS A 195 19.99 2.42 -10.06
N SER A 196 21.18 2.65 -9.52
CA SER A 196 21.77 1.79 -8.49
C SER A 196 20.91 1.78 -7.21
N ASP A 197 20.47 2.96 -6.76
CA ASP A 197 19.61 3.10 -5.59
C ASP A 197 18.27 2.38 -5.78
N MET A 198 17.62 2.54 -6.93
CA MET A 198 16.36 1.85 -7.22
C MET A 198 16.52 0.33 -7.26
N ASN A 199 17.59 -0.18 -7.88
CA ASN A 199 17.89 -1.62 -7.85
C ASN A 199 18.07 -2.16 -6.43
N ARG A 200 18.74 -1.40 -5.56
CA ARG A 200 18.87 -1.72 -4.13
C ARG A 200 17.50 -1.77 -3.45
N ARG A 201 16.66 -0.74 -3.66
CA ARG A 201 15.29 -0.68 -3.12
C ARG A 201 14.43 -1.87 -3.58
N ILE A 202 14.54 -2.27 -4.85
CA ILE A 202 13.83 -3.44 -5.40
C ILE A 202 14.30 -4.72 -4.72
N LYS A 203 15.62 -4.91 -4.58
CA LYS A 203 16.16 -6.08 -3.88
C LYS A 203 15.72 -6.12 -2.43
N ARG A 204 15.72 -5.00 -1.71
CA ARG A 204 15.17 -4.87 -0.35
C ARG A 204 13.70 -5.27 -0.28
N LEU A 205 12.87 -4.72 -1.17
CA LEU A 205 11.44 -5.07 -1.27
C LEU A 205 11.24 -6.57 -1.37
N LEU A 206 12.01 -7.23 -2.27
CA LEU A 206 12.00 -8.68 -2.53
C LEU A 206 12.75 -9.52 -1.46
N GLY A 207 13.14 -8.90 -0.36
CA GLY A 207 13.84 -9.52 0.76
C GLY A 207 15.24 -10.07 0.44
N LYS A 208 15.91 -9.52 -0.57
CA LYS A 208 17.24 -9.93 -1.03
C LYS A 208 18.39 -9.10 -0.45
N GLU A 209 18.09 -8.09 0.38
CA GLU A 209 19.07 -7.19 1.01
C GLU A 209 18.73 -6.89 2.48
N GLU A 210 18.50 -5.62 2.87
CA GLU A 210 18.50 -5.21 4.29
C GLU A 210 17.35 -5.78 5.12
N VAL A 211 16.27 -6.21 4.47
CA VAL A 211 15.09 -6.78 5.13
C VAL A 211 14.96 -8.25 4.72
N PRO A 212 15.01 -9.21 5.66
CA PRO A 212 14.86 -10.63 5.35
C PRO A 212 13.54 -10.99 4.66
N ARG A 213 13.53 -12.03 3.84
CA ARG A 213 12.31 -12.53 3.16
C ARG A 213 11.20 -12.92 4.13
N THR A 214 11.57 -13.44 5.30
CA THR A 214 10.64 -13.92 6.33
C THR A 214 10.00 -12.80 7.16
N THR A 215 10.49 -11.56 7.08
CA THR A 215 9.95 -10.45 7.86
C THR A 215 8.54 -10.12 7.40
N PRO A 216 7.51 -10.12 8.27
CA PRO A 216 6.17 -9.65 7.93
C PRO A 216 6.19 -8.23 7.35
N ARG A 217 5.40 -8.00 6.29
CA ARG A 217 5.36 -6.72 5.58
C ARG A 217 3.95 -6.16 5.55
N VAL A 218 3.85 -4.87 5.90
CA VAL A 218 2.65 -4.07 5.79
C VAL A 218 2.83 -3.15 4.59
N PHE A 219 2.04 -3.39 3.54
CA PHE A 219 1.99 -2.58 2.34
C PHE A 219 0.87 -1.55 2.47
N ILE A 220 1.16 -0.31 2.09
CA ILE A 220 0.20 0.79 2.11
C ILE A 220 0.08 1.34 0.70
N ARG A 221 -1.15 1.42 0.19
CA ARG A 221 -1.47 1.87 -1.16
C ARG A 221 -2.56 2.92 -1.10
N ALA A 222 -2.28 4.13 -1.56
CA ALA A 222 -3.35 5.06 -1.95
C ALA A 222 -3.84 4.67 -3.35
N VAL A 223 -5.14 4.48 -3.53
CA VAL A 223 -5.69 4.16 -4.85
C VAL A 223 -5.66 5.39 -5.75
N ASN A 224 -5.33 5.21 -7.02
CA ASN A 224 -5.30 6.29 -7.99
C ASN A 224 -6.71 6.74 -8.39
N ASP A 225 -7.62 5.78 -8.50
CA ASP A 225 -9.03 5.99 -8.83
C ASP A 225 -9.86 4.90 -8.14
N SER A 226 -11.18 5.09 -8.10
CA SER A 226 -12.08 4.17 -7.42
C SER A 226 -12.10 2.75 -8.00
N SER A 227 -11.72 2.56 -9.27
CA SER A 227 -11.74 1.22 -9.90
C SER A 227 -10.60 0.33 -9.42
N GLU A 228 -9.49 0.90 -8.94
CA GLU A 228 -8.38 0.12 -8.36
C GLU A 228 -8.76 -0.64 -7.07
N VAL A 229 -9.93 -0.36 -6.46
CA VAL A 229 -10.44 -1.16 -5.35
C VAL A 229 -10.66 -2.61 -5.80
N ASP A 230 -11.12 -2.82 -7.04
CA ASP A 230 -11.32 -4.16 -7.61
C ASP A 230 -9.98 -4.89 -7.84
N ASP A 231 -8.90 -4.14 -8.09
CA ASP A 231 -7.55 -4.67 -8.29
C ASP A 231 -6.87 -5.12 -6.98
N CYS A 232 -7.47 -4.85 -5.82
CA CYS A 232 -6.83 -5.11 -4.53
C CYS A 232 -6.44 -6.59 -4.33
N LEU A 233 -7.26 -7.52 -4.82
CA LEU A 233 -6.98 -8.96 -4.68
C LEU A 233 -5.82 -9.39 -5.56
N SER A 234 -5.80 -8.93 -6.82
CA SER A 234 -4.69 -9.17 -7.75
C SER A 234 -3.38 -8.64 -7.18
N LEU A 235 -3.41 -7.45 -6.56
CA LEU A 235 -2.25 -6.89 -5.87
C LEU A 235 -1.78 -7.75 -4.69
N VAL A 236 -2.70 -8.21 -3.84
CA VAL A 236 -2.36 -9.10 -2.71
C VAL A 236 -1.74 -10.40 -3.20
N GLU A 237 -2.31 -11.02 -4.23
CA GLU A 237 -1.80 -12.26 -4.79
C GLU A 237 -0.42 -12.07 -5.43
N ALA A 238 -0.19 -10.99 -6.19
CA ALA A 238 1.13 -10.65 -6.73
C ALA A 238 2.17 -10.44 -5.62
N LEU A 239 1.81 -9.77 -4.52
CA LEU A 239 2.70 -9.57 -3.37
C LEU A 239 3.03 -10.90 -2.67
N LYS A 240 2.05 -11.78 -2.44
CA LYS A 240 2.27 -13.11 -1.85
C LYS A 240 3.15 -13.97 -2.74
N GLN A 241 2.95 -13.94 -4.06
CA GLN A 241 3.78 -14.68 -5.02
C GLN A 241 5.23 -14.17 -5.04
N ALA A 242 5.42 -12.85 -4.97
CA ALA A 242 6.75 -12.24 -4.91
C ALA A 242 7.47 -12.51 -3.56
N LEU A 243 6.71 -12.74 -2.49
CA LEU A 243 7.20 -12.86 -1.11
C LEU A 243 6.57 -14.07 -0.38
N PRO A 244 6.76 -15.31 -0.86
CA PRO A 244 6.04 -16.48 -0.36
C PRO A 244 6.39 -16.85 1.08
N GLU A 245 7.56 -16.41 1.56
CA GLU A 245 8.04 -16.65 2.93
C GLU A 245 7.58 -15.56 3.92
N SER A 246 6.94 -14.49 3.43
CA SER A 246 6.52 -13.33 4.22
C SER A 246 5.04 -13.41 4.55
N LYS A 247 4.66 -13.02 5.76
CA LYS A 247 3.28 -12.59 5.99
C LYS A 247 3.07 -11.23 5.31
N VAL A 248 2.00 -11.11 4.54
CA VAL A 248 1.64 -9.90 3.79
C VAL A 248 0.39 -9.29 4.42
N TYR A 249 0.44 -7.99 4.71
CA TYR A 249 -0.69 -7.16 5.09
C TYR A 249 -0.83 -6.04 4.06
N LEU A 250 -2.06 -5.66 3.69
CA LEU A 250 -2.34 -4.58 2.76
C LEU A 250 -3.36 -3.62 3.37
N LEU A 251 -2.98 -2.34 3.41
CA LEU A 251 -3.89 -1.22 3.68
C LEU A 251 -4.12 -0.45 2.38
N LEU A 252 -5.37 -0.43 1.91
CA LEU A 252 -5.81 0.45 0.83
C LEU A 252 -6.39 1.73 1.40
N LEU A 253 -5.94 2.88 0.89
CA LEU A 253 -6.45 4.20 1.21
C LEU A 253 -7.26 4.68 0.01
N VAL A 254 -8.55 4.93 0.23
CA VAL A 254 -9.50 5.36 -0.80
C VAL A 254 -9.86 6.81 -0.52
N ASP A 255 -9.23 7.73 -1.24
CA ASP A 255 -9.47 9.16 -1.09
C ASP A 255 -10.87 9.59 -1.57
N TYR A 256 -11.21 10.83 -1.23
CA TYR A 256 -12.36 11.52 -1.79
C TYR A 256 -13.72 10.89 -1.43
N GLN A 257 -13.83 10.37 -0.22
CA GLN A 257 -15.04 9.70 0.28
C GLN A 257 -15.88 10.62 1.18
N PRO A 258 -17.21 10.45 1.30
CA PRO A 258 -18.06 11.34 2.11
C PRO A 258 -17.76 11.32 3.61
N ALA A 259 -17.14 10.26 4.10
CA ALA A 259 -16.74 10.07 5.49
C ALA A 259 -15.53 9.15 5.57
N SER A 260 -14.76 9.28 6.66
CA SER A 260 -13.69 8.33 6.97
C SER A 260 -14.28 7.05 7.58
N GLU A 261 -13.90 5.90 7.07
CA GLU A 261 -14.42 4.59 7.50
C GLU A 261 -13.36 3.51 7.27
N MET A 262 -13.28 2.56 8.20
CA MET A 262 -12.41 1.39 8.07
C MET A 262 -13.26 0.17 7.76
N VAL A 263 -12.90 -0.55 6.72
CA VAL A 263 -13.63 -1.69 6.18
C VAL A 263 -12.71 -2.91 6.14
N ARG A 264 -13.23 -4.07 6.55
CA ARG A 264 -12.60 -5.37 6.33
C ARG A 264 -13.45 -6.22 5.39
N ILE A 265 -12.79 -7.04 4.58
CA ILE A 265 -13.46 -7.93 3.62
C ILE A 265 -13.48 -9.34 4.21
N GLU A 266 -14.67 -9.86 4.48
CA GLU A 266 -14.90 -11.20 4.99
C GLU A 266 -14.37 -12.25 4.00
N GLY A 267 -13.74 -13.32 4.51
CA GLY A 267 -13.29 -14.45 3.69
C GLY A 267 -12.10 -14.22 2.76
N VAL A 268 -11.72 -12.96 2.48
CA VAL A 268 -10.59 -12.63 1.59
C VAL A 268 -9.24 -12.72 2.28
N THR A 269 -9.16 -12.35 3.56
CA THR A 269 -8.09 -12.60 4.56
C THR A 269 -8.10 -11.48 5.61
N ASP A 270 -7.76 -11.80 6.86
CA ASP A 270 -7.58 -10.79 7.93
C ASP A 270 -6.44 -9.78 7.66
N SER A 271 -5.73 -9.94 6.54
CA SER A 271 -4.60 -9.10 6.12
C SER A 271 -4.96 -7.89 5.28
N VAL A 272 -6.21 -7.76 4.79
CA VAL A 272 -6.61 -6.63 3.93
C VAL A 272 -7.57 -5.71 4.67
N ILE A 273 -7.21 -4.43 4.75
CA ILE A 273 -8.06 -3.37 5.28
C ILE A 273 -8.20 -2.27 4.23
N VAL A 274 -9.42 -1.78 4.03
CA VAL A 274 -9.73 -0.63 3.18
C VAL A 274 -10.14 0.53 4.08
N CYS A 275 -9.48 1.67 3.94
CA CYS A 275 -9.78 2.89 4.67
C CYS A 275 -10.23 3.98 3.71
N LYS A 276 -11.46 4.44 3.88
CA LYS A 276 -12.01 5.61 3.19
C LYS A 276 -11.47 6.87 3.85
N VAL A 277 -11.05 7.85 3.05
CA VAL A 277 -10.49 9.13 3.50
C VAL A 277 -11.43 10.25 3.08
N ASP A 278 -11.77 11.11 4.03
CA ASP A 278 -12.78 12.15 3.88
C ASP A 278 -12.44 13.18 2.78
N LYS A 279 -13.40 13.45 1.89
CA LYS A 279 -13.26 14.36 0.76
C LYS A 279 -13.14 15.83 1.16
N SER A 280 -13.50 16.19 2.40
CA SER A 280 -13.30 17.55 2.93
C SER A 280 -11.83 17.97 2.90
N LEU A 281 -10.91 17.01 2.89
CA LEU A 281 -9.48 17.25 2.69
C LEU A 281 -9.16 17.95 1.36
N PHE A 282 -10.00 17.73 0.34
CA PHE A 282 -9.87 18.25 -1.02
C PHE A 282 -10.95 19.31 -1.35
N ALA A 283 -11.69 19.78 -0.33
CA ALA A 283 -12.71 20.82 -0.50
C ALA A 283 -12.12 22.10 -1.11
N ASP A 284 -13.00 22.90 -1.73
CA ASP A 284 -12.65 24.17 -2.36
C ASP A 284 -11.50 24.04 -3.36
N ASN A 285 -11.50 22.95 -4.15
CA ASN A 285 -10.45 22.62 -5.10
C ASN A 285 -9.05 22.58 -4.46
N GLY A 286 -8.98 22.01 -3.24
CA GLY A 286 -7.74 21.86 -2.49
C GLY A 286 -7.21 23.17 -1.88
N ALA A 287 -8.01 24.23 -1.78
CA ALA A 287 -7.55 25.50 -1.21
C ALA A 287 -7.01 25.36 0.23
N ALA A 288 -7.60 24.44 1.01
CA ALA A 288 -7.18 24.13 2.38
C ALA A 288 -6.26 22.91 2.46
N TRP A 289 -5.95 22.28 1.34
CA TRP A 289 -5.16 21.06 1.27
C TRP A 289 -3.68 21.35 1.58
N THR A 290 -3.07 20.48 2.38
CA THR A 290 -1.63 20.47 2.59
C THR A 290 -1.13 19.03 2.67
N MET A 291 0.15 18.83 2.33
CA MET A 291 0.81 17.53 2.48
C MET A 291 0.70 16.98 3.91
N GLN A 292 0.86 17.85 4.92
CA GLN A 292 0.73 17.48 6.32
C GLN A 292 -0.67 16.95 6.65
N LYS A 293 -1.74 17.65 6.24
CA LYS A 293 -3.12 17.24 6.54
C LYS A 293 -3.45 15.88 5.93
N GLN A 294 -3.02 15.64 4.69
CA GLN A 294 -3.24 14.35 4.04
C GLN A 294 -2.42 13.23 4.70
N ALA A 295 -1.15 13.49 5.02
CA ALA A 295 -0.32 12.53 5.74
C ALA A 295 -0.88 12.20 7.13
N GLU A 296 -1.49 13.17 7.83
CA GLU A 296 -2.15 12.95 9.12
C GLU A 296 -3.43 12.11 8.97
N ALA A 297 -4.25 12.35 7.94
CA ALA A 297 -5.41 11.52 7.63
C ALA A 297 -5.00 10.06 7.35
N TYR A 298 -3.95 9.87 6.56
CA TYR A 298 -3.38 8.54 6.28
C TYR A 298 -2.76 7.89 7.52
N ALA A 299 -2.12 8.67 8.39
CA ALA A 299 -1.56 8.18 9.65
C ALA A 299 -2.66 7.66 10.60
N ILE A 300 -3.83 8.31 10.63
CA ILE A 300 -5.00 7.83 11.38
C ILE A 300 -5.46 6.47 10.85
N ALA A 301 -5.63 6.34 9.53
CA ALA A 301 -6.03 5.09 8.88
C ALA A 301 -5.02 3.96 9.16
N LEU A 302 -3.72 4.25 9.03
CA LEU A 302 -2.64 3.30 9.29
C LEU A 302 -2.59 2.87 10.76
N ALA A 303 -2.74 3.79 11.70
CA ALA A 303 -2.76 3.46 13.12
C ALA A 303 -3.96 2.56 13.49
N GLY A 304 -5.14 2.81 12.91
CA GLY A 304 -6.30 1.94 13.08
C GLY A 304 -6.04 0.52 12.56
N ALA A 305 -5.46 0.38 11.37
CA ALA A 305 -5.11 -0.92 10.79
C ALA A 305 -4.07 -1.68 11.64
N ILE A 306 -3.02 -0.98 12.13
CA ILE A 306 -2.03 -1.53 13.06
C ILE A 306 -2.70 -2.08 14.31
N ARG A 307 -3.59 -1.31 14.93
CA ARG A 307 -4.30 -1.71 16.16
C ARG A 307 -5.19 -2.93 15.90
N PHE A 308 -5.92 -2.94 14.78
CA PHE A 308 -6.72 -4.08 14.37
C PHE A 308 -5.86 -5.35 14.21
N TRP A 309 -4.78 -5.30 13.43
CA TRP A 309 -3.89 -6.45 13.22
C TRP A 309 -3.11 -6.87 14.47
N ALA A 310 -2.92 -5.96 15.42
CA ALA A 310 -2.35 -6.25 16.73
C ALA A 310 -3.37 -6.91 17.70
N GLY A 311 -4.63 -7.06 17.29
CA GLY A 311 -5.69 -7.66 18.12
C GLY A 311 -6.22 -6.71 19.20
N ASP A 312 -6.32 -5.42 18.90
CA ASP A 312 -7.07 -4.45 19.71
C ASP A 312 -8.56 -4.54 19.37
N THR A 313 -9.35 -5.06 20.31
CA THR A 313 -10.79 -5.27 20.14
C THR A 313 -11.60 -3.97 20.12
N LYS A 314 -10.99 -2.82 20.42
CA LYS A 314 -11.67 -1.52 20.34
C LYS A 314 -11.74 -0.97 18.91
N VAL A 315 -10.98 -1.56 17.98
CA VAL A 315 -11.05 -1.21 16.56
C VAL A 315 -11.92 -2.24 15.89
N GLU A 316 -13.10 -1.82 15.47
CA GLU A 316 -14.10 -2.66 14.82
C GLU A 316 -14.32 -2.13 13.40
N PRO A 317 -13.54 -2.60 12.40
CA PRO A 317 -13.82 -2.29 11.00
C PRO A 317 -15.21 -2.77 10.60
N VAL A 318 -15.88 -2.00 9.75
CA VAL A 318 -17.12 -2.43 9.10
C VAL A 318 -16.83 -3.67 8.26
N GLU A 319 -17.56 -4.74 8.50
CA GLU A 319 -17.40 -6.00 7.76
C GLU A 319 -18.22 -5.94 6.47
N MET A 320 -17.58 -6.30 5.36
CA MET A 320 -18.23 -6.45 4.05
C MET A 320 -17.91 -7.82 3.47
N VAL A 321 -18.89 -8.42 2.79
CA VAL A 321 -18.81 -9.83 2.35
C VAL A 321 -17.85 -10.01 1.16
N SER A 322 -17.70 -8.97 0.33
CA SER A 322 -16.90 -9.05 -0.88
C SER A 322 -16.26 -7.72 -1.26
N VAL A 323 -15.24 -7.77 -2.13
CA VAL A 323 -14.65 -6.56 -2.75
C VAL A 323 -15.71 -5.78 -3.51
N THR A 324 -16.63 -6.46 -4.21
CA THR A 324 -17.73 -5.83 -4.93
C THR A 324 -18.62 -5.01 -3.99
N ASP A 325 -18.89 -5.49 -2.77
CA ASP A 325 -19.64 -4.73 -1.78
C ASP A 325 -18.87 -3.47 -1.37
N VAL A 326 -17.55 -3.58 -1.13
CA VAL A 326 -16.70 -2.42 -0.85
C VAL A 326 -16.78 -1.40 -1.99
N THR A 327 -16.52 -1.83 -3.22
CA THR A 327 -16.58 -0.99 -4.43
C THR A 327 -17.94 -0.29 -4.58
N SER A 328 -19.05 -0.97 -4.25
CA SER A 328 -20.39 -0.38 -4.32
C SER A 328 -20.64 0.76 -3.31
N THR A 329 -19.84 0.83 -2.24
CA THR A 329 -19.92 1.89 -1.22
C THR A 329 -18.92 3.03 -1.43
N VAL A 330 -18.04 2.90 -2.42
CA VAL A 330 -17.03 3.91 -2.77
C VAL A 330 -17.66 4.92 -3.73
N VAL A 331 -17.49 6.21 -3.43
CA VAL A 331 -17.84 7.28 -4.37
C VAL A 331 -16.85 7.26 -5.53
N PRO A 332 -17.32 7.17 -6.79
CA PRO A 332 -16.43 7.16 -7.95
C PRO A 332 -15.60 8.42 -8.06
N PHE A 333 -14.29 8.27 -8.19
CA PHE A 333 -13.36 9.38 -8.38
C PHE A 333 -12.18 8.98 -9.26
N GLU A 334 -11.53 9.96 -9.87
CA GLU A 334 -10.27 9.79 -10.61
C GLU A 334 -9.18 10.72 -10.05
N GLY A 335 -7.97 10.21 -9.86
CA GLY A 335 -6.79 10.95 -9.40
C GLY A 335 -5.88 11.49 -10.51
N GLY A 336 -6.32 11.39 -11.76
CA GLY A 336 -5.52 11.71 -12.96
C GLY A 336 -4.67 10.55 -13.46
N ASP A 337 -4.07 10.70 -14.64
CA ASP A 337 -3.24 9.68 -15.26
C ASP A 337 -1.89 9.55 -14.51
N ALA A 338 -1.65 8.38 -13.90
CA ALA A 338 -0.43 8.09 -13.17
C ALA A 338 0.84 8.12 -14.06
N ALA A 339 0.69 8.02 -15.38
CA ALA A 339 1.81 8.03 -16.31
C ALA A 339 2.42 9.42 -16.54
N TYR A 340 1.71 10.51 -16.24
CA TYR A 340 2.25 11.87 -16.48
C TYR A 340 1.56 13.01 -15.73
N GLU A 341 0.44 12.81 -15.05
CA GLU A 341 -0.23 13.87 -14.27
C GLU A 341 0.20 13.83 -12.80
N LEU A 342 -0.12 14.88 -12.04
CA LEU A 342 -0.05 14.89 -10.58
C LEU A 342 -1.36 14.35 -9.99
N PHE A 343 -1.29 13.83 -8.76
CA PHE A 343 -2.46 13.27 -8.09
C PHE A 343 -3.34 14.41 -7.59
N PHE A 344 -4.59 14.42 -8.03
CA PHE A 344 -5.62 15.28 -7.46
C PHE A 344 -7.00 14.63 -7.70
N PRO A 345 -7.63 14.05 -6.67
CA PRO A 345 -8.87 13.31 -6.84
C PRO A 345 -10.02 14.25 -7.21
N LYS A 346 -10.83 13.83 -8.18
CA LYS A 346 -12.00 14.56 -8.67
C LYS A 346 -13.18 13.61 -8.83
N ASP A 347 -14.38 14.14 -8.62
CA ASP A 347 -15.61 13.42 -8.97
C ASP A 347 -15.58 13.02 -10.45
N ILE A 348 -15.77 11.73 -10.72
CA ILE A 348 -16.16 11.31 -12.06
C ILE A 348 -17.62 11.70 -12.16
N ALA A 349 -17.90 12.80 -12.85
CA ALA A 349 -19.28 13.17 -13.16
C ALA A 349 -19.91 11.94 -13.82
N VAL A 350 -20.80 11.25 -13.09
CA VAL A 350 -21.60 10.19 -13.67
C VAL A 350 -22.37 10.91 -14.75
N SER A 351 -21.93 10.77 -15.99
CA SER A 351 -22.68 11.24 -17.14
C SER A 351 -23.94 10.41 -17.06
N VAL A 352 -24.95 10.94 -16.38
CA VAL A 352 -26.32 10.51 -16.49
C VAL A 352 -26.61 10.85 -17.94
N LYS A 353 -26.19 9.96 -18.85
CA LYS A 353 -26.72 9.89 -20.19
C LYS A 353 -28.20 9.75 -19.92
N GLY A 354 -28.89 10.90 -19.95
CA GLY A 354 -30.30 10.97 -19.74
C GLY A 354 -30.84 9.85 -20.59
N ALA A 355 -31.50 8.90 -19.94
CA ALA A 355 -32.40 8.04 -20.66
C ALA A 355 -33.33 9.05 -21.34
N ASP A 356 -33.07 9.31 -22.62
CA ASP A 356 -34.04 9.88 -23.52
C ASP A 356 -35.10 8.80 -23.59
N VAL A 357 -35.96 8.79 -22.56
CA VAL A 357 -37.19 8.04 -22.49
C VAL A 357 -38.04 8.70 -23.55
N ARG A 358 -37.77 8.34 -24.81
CA ARG A 358 -38.72 8.57 -25.88
C ARG A 358 -40.02 7.92 -25.40
N PRO A 359 -41.12 8.67 -25.30
CA PRO A 359 -42.42 8.06 -25.04
C PRO A 359 -42.65 7.04 -26.15
N SER A 360 -42.74 5.78 -25.76
CA SER A 360 -43.04 4.66 -26.64
C SER A 360 -44.35 4.97 -27.37
N ARG A 361 -44.26 5.43 -28.62
CA ARG A 361 -45.42 5.44 -29.53
C ARG A 361 -45.70 3.99 -29.87
N THR A 362 -46.77 3.48 -29.26
CA THR A 362 -47.52 2.31 -29.71
C THR A 362 -47.79 2.43 -31.20
N ALA A 363 -47.23 1.52 -31.99
CA ALA A 363 -47.71 1.22 -33.33
C ALA A 363 -47.51 -0.26 -33.62
N CYS A 364 -48.64 -0.98 -33.63
CA CYS A 364 -48.78 -2.28 -34.27
C CYS A 364 -48.34 -2.23 -35.73
N ALA A 365 -47.51 -3.17 -36.15
CA ALA A 365 -47.64 -3.82 -37.45
C ALA A 365 -46.89 -5.15 -37.43
N ALA A 366 -47.64 -6.22 -37.59
CA ALA A 366 -47.13 -7.52 -38.00
C ALA A 366 -46.55 -7.44 -39.42
N VAL A 367 -45.61 -8.33 -39.76
CA VAL A 367 -45.70 -9.29 -40.89
C VAL A 367 -44.34 -9.93 -41.21
N ALA A 368 -44.43 -11.24 -41.46
CA ALA A 368 -43.55 -12.13 -42.23
C ALA A 368 -42.24 -12.67 -41.63
N ARG A 369 -42.32 -13.97 -41.33
CA ARG A 369 -41.23 -14.95 -41.34
C ARG A 369 -40.54 -14.98 -42.72
N SER A 370 -39.22 -15.09 -42.73
CA SER A 370 -38.52 -15.81 -43.80
C SER A 370 -37.32 -16.56 -43.24
N VAL A 371 -37.32 -17.85 -43.52
CA VAL A 371 -36.33 -18.88 -43.19
C VAL A 371 -35.35 -18.93 -44.35
N LEU A 372 -34.03 -18.76 -44.13
CA LEU A 372 -32.99 -19.37 -44.97
C LEU A 372 -31.69 -19.63 -44.19
N SER A 373 -31.09 -20.77 -44.58
CA SER A 373 -30.02 -21.59 -44.01
C SER A 373 -28.60 -21.00 -43.90
N PRO A 374 -27.69 -21.70 -43.18
CA PRO A 374 -26.29 -21.34 -43.00
C PRO A 374 -25.42 -21.68 -44.22
N ARG A 375 -24.41 -20.85 -44.50
CA ARG A 375 -23.31 -21.17 -45.41
C ARG A 375 -21.95 -20.97 -44.73
N ASP A 376 -21.23 -22.10 -44.69
CA ASP A 376 -19.85 -22.30 -45.11
C ASP A 376 -18.71 -21.55 -44.41
N MET A 377 -18.05 -22.33 -43.54
CA MET A 377 -16.64 -22.15 -43.18
C MET A 377 -15.74 -22.53 -44.37
N SER A 378 -14.76 -21.68 -44.69
CA SER A 378 -13.66 -22.05 -45.60
C SER A 378 -12.30 -21.64 -45.05
N ALA A 379 -11.53 -22.68 -44.74
CA ALA A 379 -10.11 -22.93 -45.01
C ALA A 379 -9.05 -21.82 -44.78
N ALA A 380 -8.15 -22.14 -43.85
CA ALA A 380 -6.78 -21.64 -43.77
C ALA A 380 -5.86 -22.36 -44.79
N PRO A 381 -4.80 -21.72 -45.30
CA PRO A 381 -3.73 -22.41 -46.01
C PRO A 381 -2.57 -22.78 -45.09
N ALA A 382 -2.14 -24.04 -45.21
CA ALA A 382 -0.89 -24.57 -44.67
C ALA A 382 0.30 -24.10 -45.53
N LEU A 383 1.41 -23.73 -44.88
CA LEU A 383 2.72 -23.60 -45.51
C LEU A 383 3.68 -24.62 -44.88
N ALA A 384 4.17 -25.50 -45.74
CA ALA A 384 5.18 -26.50 -45.48
C ALA A 384 6.56 -26.03 -45.98
N GLY A 385 7.62 -26.59 -45.37
CA GLY A 385 9.02 -26.47 -45.79
C GLY A 385 9.88 -25.88 -44.66
N THR A 386 11.02 -26.42 -44.24
CA THR A 386 11.92 -27.38 -44.87
C THR A 386 12.82 -27.97 -43.77
N ALA A 387 12.96 -29.30 -43.73
CA ALA A 387 13.92 -29.99 -42.87
C ALA A 387 15.32 -29.95 -43.50
N GLY A 388 16.30 -29.42 -42.75
CA GLY A 388 17.71 -29.39 -43.14
C GLY A 388 18.56 -30.14 -42.12
N ASN A 389 19.02 -31.32 -42.51
CA ASN A 389 20.10 -32.10 -41.89
C ASN A 389 21.37 -31.27 -41.73
N ILE A 390 21.97 -31.20 -40.53
CA ILE A 390 23.42 -30.98 -40.39
C ILE A 390 24.01 -31.96 -39.39
N SER A 391 24.99 -32.69 -39.93
CA SER A 391 25.87 -33.71 -39.41
C SER A 391 26.55 -33.39 -38.09
N SER A 392 26.61 -34.42 -37.25
CA SER A 392 27.63 -34.69 -36.24
C SER A 392 29.06 -34.44 -36.72
N ARG A 393 29.90 -33.80 -35.90
CA ARG A 393 31.35 -34.04 -35.87
C ARG A 393 31.89 -33.89 -34.44
N ARG A 394 32.64 -34.91 -34.05
CA ARG A 394 33.36 -35.09 -32.78
C ARG A 394 34.69 -34.32 -32.78
N ASP A 395 35.25 -34.27 -31.56
CA ASP A 395 36.66 -34.09 -31.18
C ASP A 395 37.15 -32.62 -31.24
N ARG A 396 37.72 -32.01 -30.20
CA ARG A 396 38.84 -32.43 -29.35
C ARG A 396 38.95 -31.58 -28.07
N SER A 397 39.35 -32.25 -27.00
CA SER A 397 39.98 -31.73 -25.80
C SER A 397 41.31 -31.00 -26.09
N CYS A 398 41.61 -29.92 -25.36
CA CYS A 398 42.96 -29.64 -24.83
C CYS A 398 42.87 -28.57 -23.72
N ALA A 399 43.43 -28.91 -22.56
CA ALA A 399 43.67 -28.04 -21.41
C ALA A 399 45.04 -27.33 -21.54
N PRO A 400 45.44 -26.43 -20.62
CA PRO A 400 46.11 -25.17 -20.94
C PRO A 400 47.64 -25.20 -20.77
N ALA A 401 48.30 -24.21 -21.40
CA ALA A 401 49.70 -23.87 -21.15
C ALA A 401 49.81 -22.64 -20.23
N ARG A 402 50.64 -22.78 -19.19
CA ARG A 402 51.27 -21.68 -18.43
C ARG A 402 52.28 -20.94 -19.32
N PRO A 403 52.65 -19.69 -18.97
CA PRO A 403 53.99 -19.57 -18.38
C PRO A 403 54.09 -18.60 -17.19
N SER A 404 55.07 -18.91 -16.35
CA SER A 404 55.60 -18.12 -15.23
C SER A 404 56.84 -17.34 -15.67
N THR A 405 56.97 -16.08 -15.23
CA THR A 405 58.23 -15.41 -14.77
C THR A 405 57.84 -13.98 -14.35
N ALA A 406 57.87 -13.65 -13.06
CA ALA A 406 59.04 -13.13 -12.31
C ALA A 406 59.51 -11.74 -12.80
N GLY A 407 59.29 -10.72 -11.96
CA GLY A 407 59.78 -9.36 -12.15
C GLY A 407 59.38 -8.44 -11.00
N ASN A 408 60.12 -8.51 -9.89
CA ASN A 408 60.17 -7.46 -8.88
C ASN A 408 60.79 -6.20 -9.51
N ILE A 409 60.27 -5.00 -9.22
CA ILE A 409 61.02 -3.77 -8.92
C ILE A 409 60.11 -2.74 -8.24
N SER A 410 60.74 -2.06 -7.30
CA SER A 410 60.34 -1.12 -6.28
C SER A 410 59.68 0.20 -6.73
N SER A 411 59.03 0.82 -5.73
CA SER A 411 59.12 2.25 -5.38
C SER A 411 58.06 3.24 -5.88
N VAL A 412 57.37 3.79 -4.88
CA VAL A 412 57.08 5.23 -4.65
C VAL A 412 56.29 5.98 -5.73
N ARG A 413 55.06 6.36 -5.38
CA ARG A 413 54.64 7.78 -5.32
C ARG A 413 53.29 7.93 -4.61
N GLN A 414 53.34 8.58 -3.45
CA GLN A 414 52.19 9.22 -2.81
C GLN A 414 51.64 10.31 -3.76
N ALA A 415 50.33 10.30 -3.97
CA ALA A 415 49.61 11.38 -4.63
C ALA A 415 48.99 12.30 -3.55
N PRO A 416 48.98 13.63 -3.77
CA PRO A 416 48.75 14.60 -2.72
C PRO A 416 47.26 14.76 -2.38
N GLN A 417 46.98 14.89 -1.09
CA GLN A 417 45.77 15.51 -0.58
C GLN A 417 45.69 16.95 -1.10
N ARG A 418 44.63 17.27 -1.84
CA ARG A 418 44.21 18.65 -2.08
C ARG A 418 42.91 18.90 -1.36
N SER A 419 43.04 19.64 -0.26
CA SER A 419 42.00 20.42 0.39
C SER A 419 41.53 21.53 -0.55
N HIS A 420 40.26 21.52 -0.94
CA HIS A 420 39.55 22.73 -1.34
C HIS A 420 38.15 22.69 -0.75
N GLY A 421 37.97 23.48 0.31
CA GLY A 421 36.66 23.93 0.73
C GLY A 421 36.11 24.90 -0.31
N ALA A 422 34.87 24.64 -0.73
CA ALA A 422 34.05 25.61 -1.44
C ALA A 422 32.68 25.59 -0.76
N CYS A 423 32.44 26.61 0.07
CA CYS A 423 31.11 27.01 0.50
C CYS A 423 30.26 27.26 -0.74
N PHE A 424 29.14 26.54 -0.87
CA PHE A 424 28.00 27.00 -1.64
C PHE A 424 26.94 27.54 -0.68
N PRO A 425 26.25 28.65 -1.03
CA PRO A 425 25.32 29.30 -0.12
C PRO A 425 24.03 28.47 0.02
N SER A 426 23.57 28.34 1.27
CA SER A 426 22.22 27.90 1.62
C SER A 426 21.18 28.72 0.85
N VAL A 427 20.44 28.06 -0.03
CA VAL A 427 19.19 28.59 -0.59
C VAL A 427 18.08 28.22 0.39
N GLN A 428 17.54 29.21 1.10
CA GLN A 428 16.32 29.06 1.89
C GLN A 428 15.16 28.76 0.93
N LEU A 429 14.64 27.53 0.98
CA LEU A 429 13.35 27.18 0.41
C LEU A 429 12.26 27.87 1.24
N ALA A 430 11.76 28.99 0.74
CA ALA A 430 10.52 29.57 1.21
C ALA A 430 9.36 28.63 0.86
N SER A 431 8.52 28.30 1.84
CA SER A 431 7.27 27.58 1.66
C SER A 431 6.41 28.28 0.60
N ALA A 432 6.41 27.74 -0.62
CA ALA A 432 5.58 28.25 -1.69
C ALA A 432 4.15 27.72 -1.51
N ASN A 433 3.21 28.63 -1.27
CA ASN A 433 1.79 28.38 -1.49
C ASN A 433 1.60 27.94 -2.94
N ILE A 434 1.21 26.68 -3.15
CA ILE A 434 0.90 26.12 -4.46
C ILE A 434 -0.42 26.75 -4.93
N GLY A 435 -0.29 27.84 -5.70
CA GLY A 435 -1.39 28.43 -6.44
C GLY A 435 -1.64 27.65 -7.72
N VAL A 436 -2.66 26.80 -7.72
CA VAL A 436 -3.21 26.19 -8.95
C VAL A 436 -3.70 27.33 -9.86
N ARG A 437 -3.11 27.45 -11.07
CA ARG A 437 -3.51 28.46 -12.07
C ARG A 437 -4.92 28.17 -12.58
N MET A 438 -5.85 29.06 -12.26
CA MET A 438 -7.22 29.11 -12.79
C MET A 438 -7.27 29.69 -14.21
N CYS A 439 -8.11 29.11 -15.06
CA CYS A 439 -8.56 29.71 -16.33
C CYS A 439 -9.28 31.04 -16.07
N LYS A 440 -8.91 32.09 -16.81
CA LYS A 440 -9.43 33.46 -16.67
C LYS A 440 -10.80 33.63 -17.34
N SER A 441 -11.75 34.23 -16.62
CA SER A 441 -12.95 34.90 -17.14
C SER A 441 -12.94 36.39 -16.73
N PRO A 442 -13.56 37.32 -17.50
CA PRO A 442 -13.29 38.76 -17.44
C PRO A 442 -14.02 39.50 -16.29
N PRO A 443 -13.62 40.75 -15.96
CA PRO A 443 -13.97 41.39 -14.68
C PRO A 443 -15.32 42.10 -14.71
N ARG A 444 -15.97 42.16 -13.54
CA ARG A 444 -17.03 43.13 -13.23
C ARG A 444 -16.64 43.99 -12.02
N ASN A 445 -17.19 45.20 -12.05
CA ASN A 445 -16.71 46.43 -11.43
C ASN A 445 -16.74 46.50 -9.91
N ALA A 446 -15.85 47.38 -9.41
CA ALA A 446 -15.61 47.78 -8.04
C ALA A 446 -16.72 48.63 -7.40
N VAL A 447 -16.86 48.53 -6.07
CA VAL A 447 -17.23 49.63 -5.15
C VAL A 447 -16.52 49.41 -3.79
N LYS A 448 -15.80 50.43 -3.31
CA LYS A 448 -15.23 50.59 -1.94
C LYS A 448 -16.26 51.32 -1.04
N PRO A 449 -16.27 51.14 0.30
CA PRO A 449 -15.35 51.81 1.26
C PRO A 449 -14.89 50.86 2.39
N GLY A 450 -13.82 51.03 3.17
CA GLY A 450 -13.15 52.21 3.70
C GLY A 450 -13.54 52.39 5.17
N PHE A 451 -12.72 51.95 6.15
CA PHE A 451 -12.61 52.54 7.50
C PHE A 451 -11.42 51.94 8.28
N ALA A 452 -10.70 52.83 8.96
CA ALA A 452 -9.54 52.56 9.80
C ALA A 452 -9.95 52.25 11.25
N ASN A 453 -9.12 51.49 11.97
CA ASN A 453 -8.64 51.89 13.29
C ASN A 453 -7.51 50.98 13.81
N SER A 454 -6.50 51.66 14.31
CA SER A 454 -5.39 51.21 15.15
C SER A 454 -5.84 50.59 16.47
N PHE A 455 -5.12 49.61 17.01
CA PHE A 455 -4.77 49.56 18.44
C PHE A 455 -3.55 48.66 18.70
N SER A 456 -2.65 49.18 19.52
CA SER A 456 -1.42 48.62 20.05
C SER A 456 -1.69 47.65 21.21
N PHE A 457 -0.89 46.60 21.34
CA PHE A 457 -0.84 45.77 22.56
C PHE A 457 0.44 46.07 23.34
N SER A 458 0.26 46.56 24.56
CA SER A 458 1.31 46.70 25.56
C SER A 458 1.29 45.49 26.49
N SER A 459 2.48 44.98 26.78
CA SER A 459 2.81 43.95 27.75
C SER A 459 2.55 44.41 29.19
N GLN A 460 1.90 43.60 30.01
CA GLN A 460 2.12 43.61 31.46
C GLN A 460 1.79 42.25 32.11
N THR A 461 2.79 41.78 32.85
CA THR A 461 2.85 40.63 33.74
C THR A 461 2.02 40.81 35.01
N CYS A 462 1.36 39.75 35.49
CA CYS A 462 1.08 39.51 36.92
C CYS A 462 0.85 38.01 37.18
N VAL A 463 1.56 37.45 38.16
CA VAL A 463 1.42 36.10 38.75
C VAL A 463 0.64 36.21 40.09
N PRO A 464 0.35 35.14 40.86
CA PRO A 464 -0.98 34.53 40.96
C PRO A 464 -1.64 34.70 42.34
N GLN A 465 -2.95 34.43 42.43
CA GLN A 465 -3.61 34.08 43.69
C GLN A 465 -4.40 32.76 43.53
N SER A 466 -4.08 31.79 44.39
CA SER A 466 -4.84 30.55 44.64
C SER A 466 -5.77 30.74 45.85
N PRO A 467 -6.56 29.73 46.30
CA PRO A 467 -7.35 28.73 45.58
C PRO A 467 -8.84 28.74 46.04
N VAL A 468 -9.75 28.25 45.19
CA VAL A 468 -11.17 28.03 45.54
C VAL A 468 -11.37 26.62 46.12
N ARG A 469 -12.07 26.57 47.24
CA ARG A 469 -12.45 25.40 48.05
C ARG A 469 -13.26 24.34 47.27
N ALA A 470 -12.83 23.09 47.38
CA ALA A 470 -13.64 21.90 47.06
C ALA A 470 -14.54 21.53 48.26
N ARG A 471 -15.80 21.15 47.99
CA ARG A 471 -16.75 20.58 48.96
C ARG A 471 -16.63 19.04 48.99
N PRO A 472 -16.87 18.39 50.15
CA PRO A 472 -16.69 16.95 50.31
C PRO A 472 -17.92 16.15 49.86
N VAL A 473 -17.68 14.99 49.25
CA VAL A 473 -18.69 13.96 48.94
C VAL A 473 -18.71 12.97 50.10
N SER A 474 -19.91 12.72 50.64
CA SER A 474 -20.15 11.83 51.78
C SER A 474 -20.01 10.36 51.40
N ARG A 475 -19.26 9.64 52.23
CA ARG A 475 -19.15 8.18 52.32
C ARG A 475 -20.47 7.57 52.81
N VAL A 476 -20.94 6.52 52.13
CA VAL A 476 -21.86 5.52 52.70
C VAL A 476 -21.03 4.29 53.07
N LEU A 477 -21.03 3.96 54.36
CA LEU A 477 -20.48 2.73 54.93
C LEU A 477 -21.57 1.65 54.90
N ALA A 478 -21.24 0.47 54.38
CA ALA A 478 -21.94 -0.76 54.71
C ALA A 478 -20.90 -1.74 55.29
N GLN A 479 -21.11 -2.11 56.55
CA GLN A 479 -20.40 -3.18 57.25
C GLN A 479 -21.29 -4.42 57.27
N GLY A 480 -20.71 -5.61 57.08
CA GLY A 480 -21.28 -6.89 57.51
C GLY A 480 -20.70 -8.13 56.80
N PRO A 481 -20.44 -9.26 57.48
CA PRO A 481 -19.18 -10.00 57.30
C PRO A 481 -19.27 -11.54 57.12
N PHE A 482 -18.09 -12.20 56.92
CA PHE A 482 -17.74 -13.64 57.08
C PHE A 482 -18.37 -14.65 56.08
N ALA A 483 -17.74 -15.75 55.59
CA ALA A 483 -16.46 -16.44 55.79
C ALA A 483 -16.16 -17.43 54.60
N SER A 484 -14.88 -17.83 54.46
CA SER A 484 -14.28 -19.13 54.02
C SER A 484 -15.17 -20.31 53.59
N ALA A 485 -14.76 -21.33 52.81
CA ALA A 485 -13.55 -21.72 52.09
C ALA A 485 -13.88 -23.03 51.31
N CYS A 486 -12.96 -23.45 50.41
CA CYS A 486 -12.94 -24.73 49.72
C CYS A 486 -13.04 -25.97 50.64
N VAL A 487 -13.65 -27.05 50.12
CA VAL A 487 -13.03 -28.37 49.82
C VAL A 487 -14.14 -29.44 49.72
N ARG A 488 -14.22 -30.12 48.57
CA ARG A 488 -14.24 -31.58 48.46
C ARG A 488 -13.59 -31.99 47.14
#